data_AF-A0A947SMY4-F1
#
_entry.id   AF-A0A947SMY4-F1
#
_cell.length_a   1.000
_cell.length_b   1.000
_cell.length_c   1.000
_cell.angle_alpha   90.00
_cell.angle_beta   90.00
_cell.angle_gamma   90.00
#
_symmetry.space_group_name_H-M   'P 1'
#
loop_
_entity.id
_entity.type
_entity.pdbx_description
1 polymer ?
#
loop_
_entity_poly.entity_id
_entity_poly.type
_entity_poly.pdbx_seq_one_letter_code
_entity_poly.pdbx_strand_id
1 'polypeptide(L)'
;MSQVLYRKYRPKLFSEIIGQEHITRTLQNEIKTGRLVHSYLFTGPRGIGKTTIARLLAKSLNCTEKKEGEPEPCNKCGHCESVNLGNALNIIEIDAASHTGVDNVRDKIIENVRFAPSGSKYKVFIIDEAHMLSISAFNALLKTLEEPPEDIVFVLATTELHKIPATILSRCQRFDFKKPTVKQIVERLEKLAKLEEIKADKKVLERVAHLSEGGMRDAEGLFGQILSLGIKDIKEEDADLVLPKSDLGLALNFLEFLINKNGREAMILTQDLQEKGVNLKCFTDQLIELARKLLYLKITGEHDEVLTEDMNKKLSTFSENCAQDEIIKILDIIIARRGDINNLDIPSLPLELAVAEICGENRETKRETAESRNNAKEENKTIGYQVSNSGDIKEIESRWPEILEKIKDHNHSLPFVLKMSKPIGFDGTNLILAIKFKLHQEKLEDPKNRDILTNVLKSVYNRDILIKTQVDESLQIEIRDTDEVDVEGEFGE
;
A
#
# COMPACT_ATOMS: atom_id res chain seq x y z
N MET A 1 5.45 -3.98 -36.44
CA MET A 1 5.32 -4.06 -34.98
C MET A 1 5.50 -2.67 -34.41
N SER A 2 4.44 -2.01 -33.95
CA SER A 2 4.53 -0.72 -33.27
C SER A 2 5.37 -0.89 -32.02
N GLN A 3 6.57 -0.31 -32.00
CA GLN A 3 7.35 -0.26 -30.76
C GLN A 3 6.57 0.58 -29.75
N VAL A 4 6.38 0.04 -28.55
CA VAL A 4 5.71 0.75 -27.45
C VAL A 4 6.46 2.05 -27.14
N LEU A 5 5.74 3.17 -26.94
CA LEU A 5 6.31 4.52 -26.84
C LEU A 5 7.50 4.61 -25.88
N TYR A 6 7.37 4.01 -24.68
CA TYR A 6 8.42 4.06 -23.66
C TYR A 6 9.72 3.36 -24.05
N ARG A 7 9.70 2.50 -25.06
CA ARG A 7 10.92 1.90 -25.66
C ARG A 7 11.47 2.80 -26.75
N LYS A 8 10.60 3.29 -27.65
CA LYS A 8 10.96 4.14 -28.79
C LYS A 8 11.59 5.47 -28.36
N TYR A 9 11.01 6.11 -27.34
CA TYR A 9 11.42 7.43 -26.85
C TYR A 9 12.15 7.38 -25.51
N ARG A 10 12.72 6.22 -25.15
CA ARG A 10 13.56 6.13 -23.95
C ARG A 10 14.67 7.19 -24.03
N PRO A 11 14.84 8.05 -23.00
CA PRO A 11 15.86 9.08 -22.98
C PRO A 11 17.26 8.55 -23.30
N LYS A 12 17.93 9.24 -24.21
CA LYS A 12 19.30 8.96 -24.70
C LYS A 12 20.33 9.94 -24.17
N LEU A 13 19.88 11.04 -23.58
CA LEU A 13 20.70 12.08 -22.94
C LEU A 13 20.21 12.36 -21.53
N PHE A 14 21.10 12.88 -20.68
CA PHE A 14 20.72 13.30 -19.32
C PHE A 14 19.77 14.49 -19.34
N SER A 15 19.92 15.39 -20.32
CA SER A 15 19.02 16.54 -20.57
C SER A 15 17.58 16.17 -20.95
N GLU A 16 17.34 14.94 -21.38
CA GLU A 16 16.00 14.44 -21.74
C GLU A 16 15.24 13.83 -20.54
N ILE A 17 15.92 13.64 -19.40
CA ILE A 17 15.33 13.11 -18.17
C ILE A 17 14.52 14.21 -17.49
N ILE A 18 13.34 13.85 -17.00
CA ILE A 18 12.37 14.79 -16.43
C ILE A 18 12.20 14.56 -14.93
N GLY A 19 12.26 15.63 -14.14
CA GLY A 19 11.94 15.61 -12.70
C GLY A 19 13.01 14.99 -11.81
N GLN A 20 14.23 14.77 -12.34
CA GLN A 20 15.38 14.22 -11.60
C GLN A 20 16.62 15.10 -11.76
N GLU A 21 16.45 16.42 -11.83
CA GLU A 21 17.51 17.38 -12.14
C GLU A 21 18.64 17.34 -11.11
N HIS A 22 18.34 17.07 -9.83
CA HIS A 22 19.35 16.92 -8.77
C HIS A 22 20.23 15.70 -8.99
N ILE A 23 19.65 14.58 -9.43
CA ILE A 23 20.37 13.32 -9.69
C ILE A 23 21.23 13.47 -10.94
N THR A 24 20.63 13.92 -12.05
CA THR A 24 21.34 14.04 -13.33
C THR A 24 22.50 15.01 -13.21
N ARG A 25 22.32 16.16 -12.56
CA ARG A 25 23.39 17.14 -12.32
C ARG A 25 24.53 16.56 -11.48
N THR A 26 24.22 15.77 -10.45
CA THR A 26 25.24 15.18 -9.58
C THR A 26 26.07 14.15 -10.34
N LEU A 27 25.42 13.21 -11.04
CA LEU A 27 26.09 12.21 -11.88
C LEU A 27 26.93 12.88 -12.99
N GLN A 28 26.39 13.91 -13.63
CA GLN A 28 27.11 14.68 -14.63
C GLN A 28 28.38 15.33 -14.05
N ASN A 29 28.35 15.84 -12.82
CA ASN A 29 29.52 16.43 -12.17
C ASN A 29 30.56 15.38 -11.78
N GLU A 30 30.15 14.22 -11.26
CA GLU A 30 31.05 13.10 -10.94
C GLU A 30 31.78 12.62 -12.19
N ILE A 31 31.03 12.46 -13.29
CA ILE A 31 31.57 12.11 -14.60
C ILE A 31 32.58 13.16 -15.10
N LYS A 32 32.30 14.45 -14.94
CA LYS A 32 33.20 15.54 -15.36
C LYS A 32 34.50 15.57 -14.55
N THR A 33 34.38 15.36 -13.25
CA THR A 33 35.50 15.47 -12.31
C THR A 33 36.32 14.19 -12.21
N GLY A 34 35.82 13.07 -12.77
CA GLY A 34 36.43 11.76 -12.64
C GLY A 34 36.32 11.16 -11.24
N ARG A 35 35.56 11.79 -10.33
CA ARG A 35 35.35 11.33 -8.95
C ARG A 35 34.13 10.43 -8.89
N LEU A 36 34.24 9.28 -9.54
CA LEU A 36 33.18 8.27 -9.57
C LEU A 36 33.25 7.43 -8.29
N VAL A 37 32.09 7.06 -7.77
CA VAL A 37 32.02 5.98 -6.77
C VAL A 37 31.86 4.65 -7.49
N HIS A 38 32.26 3.57 -6.83
CA HIS A 38 32.15 2.23 -7.40
C HIS A 38 30.73 1.65 -7.33
N SER A 39 29.87 2.19 -6.45
CA SER A 39 28.56 1.60 -6.17
C SER A 39 27.49 2.67 -5.98
N TYR A 40 26.46 2.61 -6.82
CA TYR A 40 25.31 3.49 -6.84
C TYR A 40 24.05 2.74 -6.41
N LEU A 41 23.22 3.36 -5.56
CA LEU A 41 21.91 2.85 -5.20
C LEU A 41 20.81 3.83 -5.63
N PHE A 42 20.03 3.44 -6.62
CA PHE A 42 18.90 4.18 -7.15
C PHE A 42 17.61 3.67 -6.53
N THR A 43 16.95 4.49 -5.73
CA THR A 43 15.72 4.11 -5.03
C THR A 43 14.57 5.04 -5.39
N GLY A 44 13.36 4.49 -5.48
CA GLY A 44 12.14 5.24 -5.70
C GLY A 44 11.09 4.41 -6.46
N PRO A 45 9.89 4.97 -6.67
CA PRO A 45 8.79 4.28 -7.35
C PRO A 45 9.14 3.66 -8.71
N ARG A 46 8.32 2.72 -9.17
CA ARG A 46 8.47 2.12 -10.51
C ARG A 46 8.23 3.18 -11.60
N GLY A 47 8.86 3.02 -12.75
CA GLY A 47 8.54 3.82 -13.94
C GLY A 47 9.10 5.24 -13.98
N ILE A 48 9.84 5.70 -12.97
CA ILE A 48 10.41 7.07 -12.89
C ILE A 48 11.80 7.24 -13.54
N GLY A 49 12.36 6.19 -14.14
CA GLY A 49 13.60 6.28 -14.94
C GLY A 49 14.89 5.77 -14.27
N LYS A 50 14.82 5.04 -13.15
CA LYS A 50 16.00 4.45 -12.47
C LYS A 50 16.94 3.70 -13.43
N THR A 51 16.43 2.67 -14.11
CA THR A 51 17.19 1.85 -15.07
C THR A 51 17.62 2.65 -16.30
N THR A 52 16.87 3.69 -16.68
CA THR A 52 17.24 4.58 -17.79
C THR A 52 18.47 5.41 -17.43
N ILE A 53 18.48 6.04 -16.24
CA ILE A 53 19.64 6.81 -15.77
C ILE A 53 20.85 5.88 -15.57
N ALA A 54 20.65 4.65 -15.07
CA ALA A 54 21.72 3.67 -14.95
C ALA A 54 22.40 3.36 -16.30
N ARG A 55 21.60 3.15 -17.36
CA ARG A 55 22.11 2.98 -18.72
C ARG A 55 22.83 4.22 -19.25
N LEU A 56 22.30 5.42 -18.98
CA LEU A 56 22.94 6.68 -19.39
C LEU A 56 24.29 6.90 -18.70
N LEU A 57 24.39 6.57 -17.40
CA LEU A 57 25.64 6.57 -16.65
C LEU A 57 26.64 5.62 -17.31
N ALA A 58 26.27 4.35 -17.48
CA ALA A 58 27.13 3.35 -18.11
C ALA A 58 27.61 3.76 -19.50
N LYS A 59 26.71 4.33 -20.30
CA LYS A 59 26.99 4.85 -21.63
C LYS A 59 27.96 6.03 -21.61
N SER A 60 27.79 6.95 -20.66
CA SER A 60 28.66 8.13 -20.53
C SER A 60 30.07 7.78 -20.03
N LEU A 61 30.19 6.76 -19.18
CA LEU A 61 31.47 6.25 -18.67
C LEU A 61 32.35 5.63 -19.76
N ASN A 62 31.71 4.99 -20.74
CA ASN A 62 32.37 4.23 -21.80
C ASN A 62 32.31 4.90 -23.19
N CYS A 63 31.82 6.14 -23.26
CA CYS A 63 31.74 6.88 -24.52
C CYS A 63 33.13 7.34 -24.98
N THR A 64 33.55 6.88 -26.16
CA THR A 64 34.86 7.20 -26.77
C THR A 64 34.92 8.57 -27.45
N GLU A 65 33.84 9.01 -28.08
CA GLU A 65 33.77 10.28 -28.82
C GLU A 65 33.10 11.40 -28.01
N LYS A 66 33.31 11.36 -26.70
CA LYS A 66 32.76 12.35 -25.79
C LYS A 66 33.54 13.65 -25.92
N LYS A 67 32.84 14.78 -26.01
CA LYS A 67 33.51 16.09 -25.97
C LYS A 67 34.17 16.27 -24.60
N GLU A 68 35.40 16.76 -24.61
CA GLU A 68 36.19 16.95 -23.40
C GLU A 68 35.46 17.89 -22.43
N GLY A 69 35.27 17.44 -21.18
CA GLY A 69 34.53 18.18 -20.15
C GLY A 69 32.99 18.15 -20.26
N GLU A 70 32.40 17.55 -21.29
CA GLU A 70 30.95 17.32 -21.34
C GLU A 70 30.62 15.96 -20.70
N PRO A 71 29.53 15.83 -19.93
CA PRO A 71 29.16 14.57 -19.28
C PRO A 71 28.19 13.72 -20.11
N GLU A 72 27.74 14.22 -21.26
CA GLU A 72 26.71 13.56 -22.06
C GLU A 72 27.33 12.55 -23.04
N PRO A 73 26.65 11.41 -23.26
CA PRO A 73 27.11 10.44 -24.25
C PRO A 73 26.85 10.94 -25.69
N CYS A 74 27.78 10.67 -26.62
CA CYS A 74 27.69 11.18 -27.99
C CYS A 74 26.55 10.56 -28.82
N ASN A 75 26.03 9.40 -28.39
CA ASN A 75 24.99 8.64 -29.09
C ASN A 75 25.36 8.11 -30.49
N LYS A 76 26.62 8.26 -30.95
CA LYS A 76 27.06 7.92 -32.31
C LYS A 76 28.19 6.90 -32.38
N CYS A 77 29.01 6.78 -31.33
CA CYS A 77 30.11 5.81 -31.34
C CYS A 77 29.60 4.37 -31.17
N GLY A 78 30.42 3.39 -31.57
CA GLY A 78 30.05 1.97 -31.53
C GLY A 78 29.60 1.48 -30.15
N HIS A 79 30.22 1.96 -29.06
CA HIS A 79 29.73 1.67 -27.71
C HIS A 79 28.33 2.25 -27.50
N CYS A 80 28.14 3.54 -27.76
CA CYS A 80 26.85 4.21 -27.56
C CYS A 80 25.70 3.56 -28.34
N GLU A 81 25.97 3.08 -29.55
CA GLU A 81 25.01 2.37 -30.38
C GLU A 81 24.70 0.98 -29.81
N SER A 82 25.72 0.21 -29.39
CA SER A 82 25.52 -1.10 -28.75
C SER A 82 24.66 -1.02 -27.48
N VAL A 83 24.80 0.04 -26.68
CA VAL A 83 23.95 0.27 -25.50
C VAL A 83 22.50 0.55 -25.92
N ASN A 84 22.28 1.35 -26.97
CA ASN A 84 20.95 1.68 -27.45
C ASN A 84 20.20 0.45 -27.99
N LEU A 85 20.93 -0.46 -28.61
CA LEU A 85 20.39 -1.71 -29.16
C LEU A 85 20.24 -2.80 -28.08
N GLY A 86 20.90 -2.66 -26.92
CA GLY A 86 20.80 -3.59 -25.78
C GLY A 86 21.80 -4.75 -25.81
N ASN A 87 22.93 -4.59 -26.51
CA ASN A 87 23.92 -5.63 -26.78
C ASN A 87 25.35 -5.13 -26.47
N ALA A 88 25.46 -4.24 -25.49
CA ALA A 88 26.74 -3.77 -24.98
C ALA A 88 27.42 -4.85 -24.11
N LEU A 89 28.63 -5.27 -24.51
CA LEU A 89 29.37 -6.33 -23.82
C LEU A 89 29.76 -5.97 -22.37
N ASN A 90 30.10 -4.71 -22.13
CA ASN A 90 30.58 -4.23 -20.82
C ASN A 90 29.45 -3.63 -19.96
N ILE A 91 28.19 -3.89 -20.32
CA ILE A 91 27.02 -3.56 -19.49
C ILE A 91 26.26 -4.85 -19.23
N ILE A 92 26.28 -5.31 -17.99
CA ILE A 92 25.59 -6.52 -17.57
C ILE A 92 24.35 -6.09 -16.79
N GLU A 93 23.19 -6.25 -17.41
CA GLU A 93 21.90 -5.96 -16.79
C GLU A 93 21.29 -7.25 -16.24
N ILE A 94 20.97 -7.25 -14.95
CA ILE A 94 20.39 -8.38 -14.24
C ILE A 94 19.09 -7.89 -13.59
N ASP A 95 17.99 -8.51 -13.98
CA ASP A 95 16.71 -8.36 -13.27
C ASP A 95 16.67 -9.34 -12.10
N ALA A 96 16.79 -8.82 -10.88
CA ALA A 96 16.80 -9.64 -9.68
C ALA A 96 15.45 -10.33 -9.43
N ALA A 97 14.34 -9.81 -9.95
CA ALA A 97 13.04 -10.49 -9.86
C ALA A 97 13.03 -11.82 -10.64
N SER A 98 13.75 -11.87 -11.76
CA SER A 98 13.90 -13.06 -12.60
C SER A 98 15.08 -13.95 -12.19
N HIS A 99 16.04 -13.40 -11.44
CA HIS A 99 17.29 -14.06 -11.04
C HIS A 99 17.61 -13.82 -9.55
N THR A 100 16.76 -14.34 -8.67
CA THR A 100 16.83 -14.12 -7.20
C THR A 100 17.92 -14.92 -6.47
N GLY A 101 18.32 -16.05 -7.06
CA GLY A 101 19.23 -17.02 -6.44
C GLY A 101 20.69 -16.59 -6.37
N VAL A 102 21.40 -17.05 -5.33
CA VAL A 102 22.82 -16.77 -5.07
C VAL A 102 23.71 -17.19 -6.22
N ASP A 103 23.42 -18.35 -6.82
CA ASP A 103 24.25 -18.91 -7.89
C ASP A 103 24.22 -18.00 -9.13
N ASN A 104 23.05 -17.44 -9.48
CA ASN A 104 22.96 -16.46 -10.57
C ASN A 104 23.83 -15.22 -10.31
N VAL A 105 23.87 -14.74 -9.06
CA VAL A 105 24.71 -13.59 -8.70
C VAL A 105 26.20 -13.97 -8.73
N ARG A 106 26.56 -15.17 -8.27
CA ARG A 106 27.94 -15.66 -8.35
C ARG A 106 28.41 -15.76 -9.80
N ASP A 107 27.65 -16.44 -10.64
CA ASP A 107 28.03 -16.73 -12.03
C ASP A 107 27.97 -15.47 -12.90
N LYS A 108 26.88 -14.69 -12.80
CA LYS A 108 26.69 -13.51 -13.67
C LYS A 108 27.48 -12.29 -13.21
N ILE A 109 27.78 -12.18 -11.91
CA ILE A 109 28.43 -10.99 -11.34
C ILE A 109 29.84 -11.33 -10.88
N ILE A 110 29.97 -12.14 -9.83
CA ILE A 110 31.24 -12.31 -9.11
C ILE A 110 32.33 -12.92 -10.00
N GLU A 111 31.99 -13.89 -10.85
CA GLU A 111 32.94 -14.44 -11.82
C GLU A 111 33.32 -13.41 -12.89
N ASN A 112 32.33 -12.66 -13.36
CA ASN A 112 32.51 -11.65 -14.40
C ASN A 112 33.29 -10.42 -13.94
N VAL A 113 33.25 -10.08 -12.65
CA VAL A 113 33.99 -8.97 -12.05
C VAL A 113 35.51 -9.18 -12.13
N ARG A 114 35.98 -10.43 -12.18
CA ARG A 114 37.41 -10.75 -12.25
C ARG A 114 38.04 -10.43 -13.60
N PHE A 115 37.24 -10.16 -14.62
CA PHE A 115 37.71 -9.90 -15.98
C PHE A 115 37.59 -8.40 -16.32
N ALA A 116 38.70 -7.84 -16.78
CA ALA A 116 38.77 -6.45 -17.26
C ALA A 116 37.77 -6.17 -18.41
N PRO A 117 37.28 -4.93 -18.56
CA PRO A 117 36.39 -4.53 -19.65
C PRO A 117 37.05 -4.72 -21.01
N SER A 118 36.31 -5.29 -21.96
CA SER A 118 36.79 -5.52 -23.31
C SER A 118 36.56 -4.29 -24.19
N GLY A 119 37.60 -3.50 -24.46
CA GLY A 119 37.52 -2.35 -25.36
C GLY A 119 36.74 -1.14 -24.82
N SER A 120 36.50 -1.08 -23.51
CA SER A 120 35.97 0.11 -22.82
C SER A 120 36.70 0.34 -21.50
N LYS A 121 36.46 1.49 -20.86
CA LYS A 121 37.17 1.89 -19.64
C LYS A 121 36.59 1.25 -18.38
N TYR A 122 35.28 1.05 -18.37
CA TYR A 122 34.55 0.48 -17.23
C TYR A 122 33.67 -0.68 -17.67
N LYS A 123 33.46 -1.64 -16.76
CA LYS A 123 32.44 -2.67 -16.83
C LYS A 123 31.37 -2.38 -15.79
N VAL A 124 30.12 -2.23 -16.24
CA VAL A 124 29.02 -1.74 -15.42
C VAL A 124 27.99 -2.84 -15.19
N PHE A 125 27.68 -3.11 -13.92
CA PHE A 125 26.64 -4.05 -13.52
C PHE A 125 25.40 -3.28 -13.07
N ILE A 126 24.28 -3.46 -13.77
CA ILE A 126 23.00 -2.86 -13.41
C ILE A 126 22.11 -3.97 -12.86
N ILE A 127 21.81 -3.92 -11.57
CA ILE A 127 20.92 -4.88 -10.90
C ILE A 127 19.58 -4.17 -10.67
N ASP A 128 18.58 -4.52 -11.49
CA ASP A 128 17.23 -3.99 -11.36
C ASP A 128 16.42 -4.80 -10.34
N GLU A 129 15.47 -4.14 -9.67
CA GLU A 129 14.68 -4.68 -8.55
C GLU A 129 15.53 -5.39 -7.48
N ALA A 130 16.66 -4.78 -7.10
CA ALA A 130 17.65 -5.37 -6.19
C ALA A 130 17.09 -5.89 -4.85
N HIS A 131 15.96 -5.35 -4.38
CA HIS A 131 15.28 -5.86 -3.18
C HIS A 131 14.76 -7.30 -3.30
N MET A 132 14.68 -7.84 -4.52
CA MET A 132 14.29 -9.22 -4.78
C MET A 132 15.45 -10.20 -4.61
N LEU A 133 16.68 -9.73 -4.42
CA LEU A 133 17.82 -10.59 -4.12
C LEU A 133 17.66 -11.26 -2.76
N SER A 134 18.02 -12.54 -2.70
CA SER A 134 18.15 -13.26 -1.42
C SER A 134 19.24 -12.65 -0.53
N ILE A 135 19.10 -12.80 0.79
CA ILE A 135 20.10 -12.32 1.77
C ILE A 135 21.47 -12.92 1.49
N SER A 136 21.52 -14.20 1.12
CA SER A 136 22.75 -14.90 0.74
C SER A 136 23.38 -14.33 -0.53
N ALA A 137 22.59 -13.85 -1.50
CA ALA A 137 23.10 -13.17 -2.68
C ALA A 137 23.69 -11.79 -2.33
N PHE A 138 23.05 -11.02 -1.45
CA PHE A 138 23.63 -9.77 -0.92
C PHE A 138 24.96 -10.02 -0.20
N ASN A 139 25.03 -11.05 0.65
CA ASN A 139 26.26 -11.39 1.35
C ASN A 139 27.38 -11.79 0.40
N ALA A 140 27.06 -12.46 -0.71
CA ALA A 140 28.04 -12.77 -1.74
C ALA A 140 28.59 -11.50 -2.43
N LEU A 141 27.76 -10.47 -2.60
CA LEU A 141 28.15 -9.18 -3.18
C LEU A 141 28.98 -8.30 -2.23
N LEU A 142 28.85 -8.47 -0.91
CA LEU A 142 29.52 -7.60 0.08
C LEU A 142 31.02 -7.48 -0.15
N LYS A 143 31.70 -8.62 -0.35
CA LYS A 143 33.16 -8.63 -0.57
C LYS A 143 33.55 -7.81 -1.79
N THR A 144 32.75 -7.88 -2.86
CA THR A 144 32.99 -7.16 -4.11
C THR A 144 32.61 -5.68 -4.00
N LEU A 145 31.62 -5.33 -3.18
CA LEU A 145 31.23 -3.94 -2.93
C LEU A 145 32.18 -3.22 -1.97
N GLU A 146 32.87 -3.96 -1.09
CA GLU A 146 33.89 -3.44 -0.17
C GLU A 146 35.21 -3.13 -0.87
N GLU A 147 35.69 -4.07 -1.70
CA GLU A 147 36.94 -3.96 -2.44
C GLU A 147 36.69 -4.15 -3.95
N PRO A 148 35.94 -3.23 -4.60
CA PRO A 148 35.67 -3.33 -6.03
C PRO A 148 36.94 -3.05 -6.83
N PRO A 149 37.16 -3.75 -7.96
CA PRO A 149 38.19 -3.36 -8.92
C PRO A 149 37.94 -1.93 -9.48
N GLU A 150 39.02 -1.23 -9.83
CA GLU A 150 38.96 0.19 -10.25
C GLU A 150 38.11 0.43 -11.51
N ASP A 151 38.00 -0.58 -12.36
CA ASP A 151 37.31 -0.60 -13.65
C ASP A 151 35.86 -1.11 -13.55
N ILE A 152 35.35 -1.34 -12.34
CA ILE A 152 34.02 -1.89 -12.10
C ILE A 152 33.11 -0.85 -11.45
N VAL A 153 31.87 -0.76 -11.96
CA VAL A 153 30.82 0.10 -11.40
C VAL A 153 29.54 -0.71 -11.20
N PHE A 154 28.97 -0.65 -10.01
CA PHE A 154 27.68 -1.23 -9.66
C PHE A 154 26.58 -0.17 -9.62
N VAL A 155 25.43 -0.50 -10.19
CA VAL A 155 24.21 0.29 -10.08
C VAL A 155 23.08 -0.62 -9.62
N LEU A 156 22.70 -0.49 -8.36
CA LEU A 156 21.57 -1.17 -7.74
C LEU A 156 20.33 -0.29 -7.92
N ALA A 157 19.25 -0.81 -8.50
CA ALA A 157 17.97 -0.12 -8.58
C ALA A 157 16.90 -0.85 -7.77
N THR A 158 16.11 -0.14 -6.97
CA THR A 158 15.05 -0.74 -6.15
C THR A 158 13.83 0.18 -6.01
N THR A 159 12.65 -0.42 -5.87
CA THR A 159 11.41 0.27 -5.43
C THR A 159 11.23 0.23 -3.91
N GLU A 160 11.78 -0.78 -3.23
CA GLU A 160 11.61 -1.03 -1.82
C GLU A 160 12.95 -0.92 -1.09
N LEU A 161 13.26 0.28 -0.58
CA LEU A 161 14.54 0.53 0.09
C LEU A 161 14.71 -0.27 1.40
N HIS A 162 13.62 -0.44 2.15
CA HIS A 162 13.63 -1.07 3.48
C HIS A 162 14.00 -2.56 3.43
N LYS A 163 13.89 -3.21 2.27
CA LYS A 163 14.32 -4.60 2.04
C LYS A 163 15.82 -4.73 1.77
N ILE A 164 16.51 -3.62 1.49
CA ILE A 164 17.95 -3.64 1.25
C ILE A 164 18.70 -3.67 2.60
N PRO A 165 19.63 -4.61 2.81
CA PRO A 165 20.41 -4.67 4.04
C PRO A 165 21.20 -3.38 4.30
N ALA A 166 21.25 -2.94 5.57
CA ALA A 166 21.99 -1.75 5.96
C ALA A 166 23.50 -1.81 5.60
N THR A 167 24.06 -3.01 5.57
CA THR A 167 25.45 -3.28 5.15
C THR A 167 25.72 -2.90 3.69
N ILE A 168 24.72 -3.03 2.81
CA ILE A 168 24.80 -2.60 1.41
C ILE A 168 24.60 -1.09 1.32
N LEU A 169 23.62 -0.55 2.05
CA LEU A 169 23.31 0.88 2.06
C LEU A 169 24.54 1.73 2.44
N SER A 170 25.34 1.28 3.41
CA SER A 170 26.52 2.02 3.86
C SER A 170 27.68 2.04 2.85
N ARG A 171 27.64 1.18 1.83
CA ARG A 171 28.69 1.03 0.80
C ARG A 171 28.28 1.59 -0.55
N CYS A 172 27.08 2.18 -0.64
CA CYS A 172 26.53 2.72 -1.89
C CYS A 172 26.24 4.21 -1.75
N GLN A 173 26.52 4.98 -2.80
CA GLN A 173 25.99 6.33 -2.91
C GLN A 173 24.50 6.27 -3.29
N ARG A 174 23.65 6.70 -2.37
CA ARG A 174 22.19 6.65 -2.54
C ARG A 174 21.67 7.85 -3.30
N PHE A 175 20.80 7.59 -4.28
CA PHE A 175 20.02 8.57 -5.01
C PHE A 175 18.53 8.26 -4.89
N ASP A 176 17.80 9.19 -4.25
CA ASP A 176 16.35 9.14 -4.10
C ASP A 176 15.66 9.83 -5.28
N PHE A 177 14.98 9.03 -6.09
CA PHE A 177 14.20 9.48 -7.22
C PHE A 177 12.81 9.92 -6.76
N LYS A 178 12.37 11.07 -7.26
CA LYS A 178 11.06 11.63 -6.92
C LYS A 178 10.04 11.33 -8.00
N LYS A 179 8.75 11.30 -7.65
CA LYS A 179 7.69 11.25 -8.67
C LYS A 179 7.70 12.58 -9.44
N PRO A 180 7.73 12.56 -10.78
CA PRO A 180 7.48 13.76 -11.58
C PRO A 180 6.11 14.34 -11.27
N THR A 181 6.00 15.65 -11.34
CA THR A 181 4.72 16.34 -11.18
C THR A 181 3.81 16.08 -12.39
N VAL A 182 2.49 16.23 -12.20
CA VAL A 182 1.51 16.11 -13.30
C VAL A 182 1.88 17.04 -14.47
N LYS A 183 2.28 18.28 -14.17
CA LYS A 183 2.73 19.27 -15.16
C LYS A 183 3.90 18.74 -16.00
N GLN A 184 4.91 18.18 -15.35
CA GLN A 184 6.08 17.59 -16.03
C GLN A 184 5.72 16.39 -16.92
N ILE A 185 4.79 15.54 -16.48
CA ILE A 185 4.32 14.40 -17.28
C ILE A 185 3.55 14.90 -18.50
N VAL A 186 2.65 15.87 -18.33
CA VAL A 186 1.90 16.48 -19.44
C VAL A 186 2.84 17.11 -20.47
N GLU A 187 3.80 17.91 -20.05
CA GLU A 187 4.81 18.50 -20.96
C GLU A 187 5.57 17.44 -21.76
N ARG A 188 5.86 16.28 -21.15
CA ARG A 188 6.51 15.16 -21.83
C ARG A 188 5.57 14.53 -22.86
N LEU A 189 4.33 14.26 -22.49
CA LEU A 189 3.34 13.68 -23.40
C LEU A 189 3.05 14.62 -24.58
N GLU A 190 3.01 15.94 -24.36
CA GLU A 190 2.89 16.93 -25.44
C GLU A 190 4.07 16.87 -26.42
N LYS A 191 5.30 16.72 -25.92
CA LYS A 191 6.49 16.52 -26.77
C LYS A 191 6.37 15.23 -27.58
N LEU A 192 5.90 14.14 -26.97
CA LEU A 192 5.70 12.87 -27.67
C LEU A 192 4.60 12.95 -28.72
N ALA A 193 3.49 13.63 -28.42
CA ALA A 193 2.40 13.86 -29.37
C ALA A 193 2.90 14.61 -30.61
N LYS A 194 3.73 15.65 -30.42
CA LYS A 194 4.39 16.38 -31.52
C LYS A 194 5.32 15.49 -32.34
N LEU A 195 6.10 14.61 -31.69
CA LEU A 195 7.01 13.69 -32.37
C LEU A 195 6.31 12.59 -33.17
N GLU A 196 5.08 12.22 -32.78
CA GLU A 196 4.23 11.27 -33.52
C GLU A 196 3.28 11.99 -34.50
N GLU A 197 3.36 13.32 -34.62
CA GLU A 197 2.50 14.16 -35.48
C GLU A 197 1.00 14.07 -35.14
N ILE A 198 0.67 13.94 -33.86
CA ILE A 198 -0.70 13.78 -33.34
C ILE A 198 -1.09 15.01 -32.52
N LYS A 199 -2.34 15.45 -32.68
CA LYS A 199 -2.95 16.45 -31.80
C LYS A 199 -3.72 15.71 -30.71
N ALA A 200 -3.45 16.08 -29.46
CA ALA A 200 -4.14 15.54 -28.31
C ALA A 200 -4.64 16.68 -27.43
N ASP A 201 -5.89 16.60 -27.00
CA ASP A 201 -6.47 17.56 -26.07
C ASP A 201 -5.72 17.54 -24.73
N LYS A 202 -5.48 18.73 -24.18
CA LYS A 202 -4.73 18.88 -22.92
C LYS A 202 -5.37 18.10 -21.76
N LYS A 203 -6.70 18.06 -21.70
CA LYS A 203 -7.45 17.31 -20.69
C LYS A 203 -7.20 15.80 -20.77
N VAL A 204 -7.02 15.25 -21.97
CA VAL A 204 -6.66 13.84 -22.16
C VAL A 204 -5.26 13.58 -21.60
N LEU A 205 -4.30 14.46 -21.87
CA LEU A 205 -2.94 14.34 -21.35
C LEU A 205 -2.89 14.47 -19.82
N GLU A 206 -3.66 15.39 -19.25
CA GLU A 206 -3.82 15.56 -17.80
C GLU A 206 -4.41 14.30 -17.17
N ARG A 207 -5.46 13.72 -17.77
CA ARG A 207 -6.05 12.46 -17.31
C ARG A 207 -5.06 11.29 -17.35
N VAL A 208 -4.28 11.14 -18.44
CA VAL A 208 -3.22 10.13 -18.51
C VAL A 208 -2.18 10.35 -17.41
N ALA A 209 -1.77 11.60 -17.16
CA ALA A 209 -0.82 11.93 -16.12
C ALA A 209 -1.36 11.58 -14.72
N HIS A 210 -2.63 11.86 -14.43
CA HIS A 210 -3.27 11.48 -13.17
C HIS A 210 -3.36 9.96 -12.99
N LEU A 211 -3.80 9.22 -14.02
CA LEU A 211 -3.89 7.76 -13.98
C LEU A 211 -2.53 7.06 -13.85
N SER A 212 -1.44 7.73 -14.24
CA SER A 212 -0.09 7.18 -14.13
C SER A 212 0.50 7.20 -12.72
N GLU A 213 -0.16 7.86 -11.75
CA GLU A 213 0.30 8.01 -10.36
C GLU A 213 1.77 8.47 -10.19
N GLY A 214 2.27 9.24 -11.15
CA GLY A 214 3.66 9.71 -11.18
C GLY A 214 4.66 8.75 -11.83
N GLY A 215 4.21 7.68 -12.49
CA GLY A 215 5.04 6.76 -13.27
C GLY A 215 5.17 7.22 -14.72
N MET A 216 6.34 7.71 -15.13
CA MET A 216 6.57 8.17 -16.51
C MET A 216 6.38 7.04 -17.53
N ARG A 217 6.88 5.83 -17.21
CA ARG A 217 6.70 4.63 -18.05
C ARG A 217 5.21 4.28 -18.24
N ASP A 218 4.43 4.42 -17.18
CA ASP A 218 3.00 4.08 -17.20
C ASP A 218 2.22 5.15 -17.97
N ALA A 219 2.56 6.42 -17.82
CA ALA A 219 2.02 7.51 -18.63
C ALA A 219 2.29 7.32 -20.14
N GLU A 220 3.54 7.02 -20.52
CA GLU A 220 3.91 6.74 -21.91
C GLU A 220 3.23 5.45 -22.43
N GLY A 221 3.01 4.46 -21.55
CA GLY A 221 2.28 3.23 -21.86
C GLY A 221 0.81 3.49 -22.17
N LEU A 222 0.10 4.18 -21.28
CA LEU A 222 -1.30 4.56 -21.43
C LEU A 222 -1.50 5.44 -22.67
N PHE A 223 -0.66 6.46 -22.85
CA PHE A 223 -0.74 7.30 -24.05
C PHE A 223 -0.52 6.49 -25.33
N GLY A 224 0.43 5.55 -25.33
CA GLY A 224 0.68 4.66 -26.47
C GLY A 224 -0.50 3.74 -26.81
N GLN A 225 -1.31 3.35 -25.83
CA GLN A 225 -2.55 2.61 -26.08
C GLN A 225 -3.58 3.49 -26.81
N ILE A 226 -3.72 4.76 -26.40
CA ILE A 226 -4.61 5.71 -27.09
C ILE A 226 -4.13 5.94 -28.53
N LEU A 227 -2.81 6.10 -28.74
CA LEU A 227 -2.26 6.24 -30.10
C LEU A 227 -2.52 5.02 -30.99
N SER A 228 -2.69 3.84 -30.40
CA SER A 228 -2.96 2.60 -31.14
C SER A 228 -4.35 2.58 -31.78
N LEU A 229 -5.25 3.51 -31.42
CA LEU A 229 -6.53 3.73 -32.11
C LEU A 229 -6.36 4.27 -33.54
N GLY A 230 -5.18 4.81 -33.88
CA GLY A 230 -4.90 5.36 -35.22
C GLY A 230 -5.55 6.71 -35.50
N ILE A 231 -6.05 7.39 -34.48
CA ILE A 231 -6.71 8.69 -34.56
C ILE A 231 -5.65 9.80 -34.45
N LYS A 232 -5.68 10.77 -35.37
CA LYS A 232 -4.72 11.89 -35.41
C LYS A 232 -5.09 13.08 -34.53
N ASP A 233 -6.36 13.19 -34.18
CA ASP A 233 -6.92 14.25 -33.34
C ASP A 233 -7.66 13.60 -32.17
N ILE A 234 -6.96 13.41 -31.06
CA ILE A 234 -7.43 12.67 -29.89
C ILE A 234 -8.25 13.60 -29.01
N LYS A 235 -9.54 13.28 -28.90
CA LYS A 235 -10.49 13.95 -28.00
C LYS A 235 -10.75 13.12 -26.75
N GLU A 236 -11.49 13.69 -25.80
CA GLU A 236 -11.89 12.98 -24.57
C GLU A 236 -12.69 11.69 -24.86
N GLU A 237 -13.55 11.71 -25.88
CA GLU A 237 -14.36 10.56 -26.28
C GLU A 237 -13.51 9.37 -26.76
N ASP A 238 -12.39 9.65 -27.45
CA ASP A 238 -11.46 8.61 -27.90
C ASP A 238 -10.66 8.04 -26.73
N ALA A 239 -10.28 8.90 -25.79
CA ALA A 239 -9.60 8.49 -24.57
C ALA A 239 -10.49 7.59 -23.70
N ASP A 240 -11.80 7.80 -23.69
CA ASP A 240 -12.78 6.98 -22.96
C ASP A 240 -12.91 5.54 -23.48
N LEU A 241 -12.50 5.27 -24.73
CA LEU A 241 -12.50 3.92 -25.28
C LEU A 241 -11.38 3.04 -24.70
N VAL A 242 -10.33 3.66 -24.16
CA VAL A 242 -9.11 2.97 -23.73
C VAL A 242 -8.83 3.18 -22.24
N LEU A 243 -8.96 4.42 -21.77
CA LEU A 243 -8.76 4.76 -20.38
C LEU A 243 -10.03 4.48 -19.58
N PRO A 244 -9.92 3.97 -18.34
CA PRO A 244 -11.06 3.86 -17.44
C PRO A 244 -11.75 5.21 -17.36
N LYS A 245 -13.07 5.25 -17.56
CA LYS A 245 -13.85 6.48 -17.43
C LYS A 245 -13.54 7.10 -16.08
N SER A 246 -13.18 8.38 -16.12
CA SER A 246 -13.08 9.16 -14.91
C SER A 246 -14.51 9.36 -14.41
N ASP A 247 -14.98 8.41 -13.63
CA ASP A 247 -16.30 8.43 -13.03
C ASP A 247 -16.39 9.46 -11.90
N LEU A 248 -15.45 10.39 -11.78
CA LEU A 248 -15.46 11.51 -10.84
C LEU A 248 -16.82 12.21 -10.74
N GLY A 249 -17.55 12.36 -11.85
CA GLY A 249 -18.92 12.90 -11.83
C GLY A 249 -19.92 11.95 -11.15
N LEU A 250 -19.85 10.65 -11.42
CA LEU A 250 -20.66 9.64 -10.75
C LEU A 250 -20.26 9.49 -9.27
N ALA A 251 -18.96 9.55 -8.95
CA ALA A 251 -18.44 9.49 -7.60
C ALA A 251 -18.86 10.73 -6.77
N LEU A 252 -18.89 11.92 -7.39
CA LEU A 252 -19.47 13.11 -6.78
C LEU A 252 -20.96 12.95 -6.52
N ASN A 253 -21.74 12.46 -7.49
CA ASN A 253 -23.17 12.21 -7.30
C ASN A 253 -23.42 11.14 -6.23
N PHE A 254 -22.57 10.12 -6.16
CA PHE A 254 -22.63 9.08 -5.14
C PHE A 254 -22.36 9.67 -3.75
N LEU A 255 -21.30 10.50 -3.62
CA LEU A 255 -20.99 11.20 -2.39
C LEU A 255 -22.13 12.14 -1.98
N GLU A 256 -22.77 12.82 -2.93
CA GLU A 256 -23.97 13.63 -2.69
C GLU A 256 -25.13 12.79 -2.12
N PHE A 257 -25.38 11.61 -2.70
CA PHE A 257 -26.41 10.70 -2.18
C PHE A 257 -26.09 10.20 -0.78
N LEU A 258 -24.81 9.93 -0.46
CA LEU A 258 -24.40 9.55 0.89
C LEU A 258 -24.61 10.68 1.89
N ILE A 259 -24.18 11.90 1.57
CA ILE A 259 -24.33 13.09 2.43
C ILE A 259 -25.81 13.39 2.68
N ASN A 260 -26.63 13.33 1.62
CA ASN A 260 -28.07 13.56 1.73
C ASN A 260 -28.85 12.36 2.29
N LYS A 261 -28.15 11.28 2.70
CA LYS A 261 -28.72 10.02 3.22
C LYS A 261 -29.76 9.39 2.27
N ASN A 262 -29.58 9.57 0.96
CA ASN A 262 -30.42 9.01 -0.08
C ASN A 262 -29.92 7.61 -0.49
N GLY A 263 -30.12 6.64 0.40
CA GLY A 263 -29.67 5.26 0.18
C GLY A 263 -30.30 4.59 -1.04
N ARG A 264 -31.50 5.00 -1.46
CA ARG A 264 -32.16 4.45 -2.66
C ARG A 264 -31.39 4.77 -3.92
N GLU A 265 -31.09 6.05 -4.15
CA GLU A 265 -30.37 6.48 -5.35
C GLU A 265 -28.91 6.01 -5.34
N ALA A 266 -28.26 5.94 -4.17
CA ALA A 266 -26.92 5.36 -4.04
C ALA A 266 -26.88 3.86 -4.37
N MET A 267 -27.90 3.09 -3.97
CA MET A 267 -28.02 1.67 -4.35
C MET A 267 -28.24 1.49 -5.86
N ILE A 268 -29.13 2.30 -6.47
CA ILE A 268 -29.37 2.28 -7.92
C ILE A 268 -28.08 2.60 -8.68
N LEU A 269 -27.33 3.61 -8.22
CA LEU A 269 -26.06 3.97 -8.84
C LEU A 269 -25.01 2.86 -8.70
N THR A 270 -24.96 2.16 -7.55
CA THR A 270 -24.06 1.00 -7.37
C THR A 270 -24.37 -0.10 -8.39
N GLN A 271 -25.65 -0.39 -8.62
CA GLN A 271 -26.08 -1.38 -9.60
C GLN A 271 -25.71 -0.94 -11.04
N ASP A 272 -25.95 0.33 -11.39
CA ASP A 272 -25.60 0.88 -12.71
C ASP A 272 -24.09 0.82 -12.98
N LEU A 273 -23.25 1.07 -11.97
CA LEU A 273 -21.79 0.92 -12.07
C LEU A 273 -21.39 -0.53 -12.38
N GLN A 274 -22.06 -1.50 -11.76
CA GLN A 274 -21.82 -2.92 -12.00
C GLN A 274 -22.28 -3.34 -13.40
N GLU A 275 -23.45 -2.90 -13.85
CA GLU A 275 -23.97 -3.19 -15.19
C GLU A 275 -23.07 -2.62 -16.29
N LYS A 276 -22.47 -1.45 -16.04
CA LYS A 276 -21.48 -0.81 -16.94
C LYS A 276 -20.09 -1.43 -16.85
N GLY A 277 -19.86 -2.41 -15.98
CA GLY A 277 -18.57 -3.07 -15.80
C GLY A 277 -17.49 -2.15 -15.23
N VAL A 278 -17.88 -1.11 -14.47
CA VAL A 278 -16.93 -0.19 -13.85
C VAL A 278 -16.09 -0.92 -12.82
N ASN A 279 -14.80 -0.61 -12.77
CA ASN A 279 -13.92 -1.14 -11.74
C ASN A 279 -14.28 -0.49 -10.38
N LEU A 280 -15.06 -1.20 -9.57
CA LEU A 280 -15.56 -0.72 -8.28
C LEU A 280 -14.46 -0.34 -7.29
N LYS A 281 -13.27 -0.96 -7.39
CA LYS A 281 -12.12 -0.58 -6.58
C LYS A 281 -11.61 0.81 -6.98
N CYS A 282 -11.42 1.05 -8.27
CA CYS A 282 -11.02 2.37 -8.77
C CYS A 282 -12.07 3.45 -8.43
N PHE A 283 -13.35 3.10 -8.54
CA PHE A 283 -14.45 3.98 -8.14
C PHE A 283 -14.41 4.30 -6.63
N THR A 284 -14.17 3.30 -5.78
CA THR A 284 -14.05 3.47 -4.32
C THR A 284 -12.83 4.34 -3.97
N ASP A 285 -11.72 4.16 -4.67
CA ASP A 285 -10.51 4.97 -4.49
C ASP A 285 -10.77 6.44 -4.84
N GLN A 286 -11.53 6.71 -5.91
CA GLN A 286 -11.97 8.05 -6.28
C GLN A 286 -12.92 8.65 -5.24
N LEU A 287 -13.84 7.85 -4.70
CA LEU A 287 -14.73 8.29 -3.61
C LEU A 287 -13.95 8.70 -2.35
N ILE A 288 -12.96 7.91 -1.95
CA ILE A 288 -12.11 8.22 -0.79
C ILE A 288 -11.36 9.53 -1.03
N GLU A 289 -10.77 9.71 -2.21
CA GLU A 289 -10.02 10.92 -2.53
C GLU A 289 -10.93 12.15 -2.59
N LEU A 290 -12.15 12.04 -3.11
CA LEU A 290 -13.15 13.12 -3.09
C LEU A 290 -13.61 13.47 -1.67
N ALA A 291 -13.92 12.48 -0.84
CA ALA A 291 -14.30 12.69 0.55
C ALA A 291 -13.16 13.29 1.39
N ARG A 292 -11.91 12.90 1.11
CA ARG A 292 -10.71 13.50 1.71
C ARG A 292 -10.54 14.97 1.30
N LYS A 293 -10.76 15.29 0.03
CA LYS A 293 -10.74 16.68 -0.46
C LYS A 293 -11.83 17.54 0.17
N LEU A 294 -13.03 16.97 0.35
CA LEU A 294 -14.13 17.62 1.07
C LEU A 294 -13.73 17.94 2.52
N LEU A 295 -13.11 16.98 3.22
CA LEU A 295 -12.59 17.20 4.58
C LEU A 295 -11.52 18.29 4.60
N TYR A 296 -10.59 18.27 3.64
CA TYR A 296 -9.55 19.31 3.53
C TYR A 296 -10.16 20.70 3.35
N LEU A 297 -11.07 20.86 2.39
CA LEU A 297 -11.78 22.11 2.12
C LEU A 297 -12.50 22.63 3.38
N LYS A 298 -13.10 21.73 4.17
CA LYS A 298 -13.80 22.12 5.40
C LYS A 298 -12.86 22.61 6.50
N ILE A 299 -11.62 22.11 6.55
CA ILE A 299 -10.64 22.48 7.56
C ILE A 299 -9.85 23.73 7.14
N THR A 300 -9.38 23.79 5.89
CA THR A 300 -8.48 24.85 5.41
C THR A 300 -9.21 26.00 4.72
N GLY A 301 -10.42 25.76 4.20
CA GLY A 301 -11.15 26.72 3.38
C GLY A 301 -10.57 26.93 1.97
N GLU A 302 -9.55 26.15 1.59
CA GLU A 302 -8.89 26.27 0.29
C GLU A 302 -9.42 25.23 -0.71
N HIS A 303 -9.70 25.68 -1.93
CA HIS A 303 -10.12 24.82 -3.04
C HIS A 303 -8.95 24.05 -3.63
N ASP A 304 -9.24 22.85 -4.16
CA ASP A 304 -8.26 22.05 -4.87
C ASP A 304 -8.08 22.56 -6.31
N GLU A 305 -6.85 22.90 -6.69
CA GLU A 305 -6.47 23.36 -8.04
C GLU A 305 -6.73 22.30 -9.13
N VAL A 306 -6.84 21.02 -8.75
CA VAL A 306 -6.99 19.90 -9.70
C VAL A 306 -8.42 19.70 -10.18
N LEU A 307 -9.43 20.19 -9.44
CA LEU A 307 -10.84 20.00 -9.76
C LEU A 307 -11.37 21.14 -10.65
N THR A 308 -12.32 20.82 -11.53
CA THR A 308 -13.00 21.85 -12.34
C THR A 308 -13.80 22.81 -11.45
N GLU A 309 -13.97 24.06 -11.89
CA GLU A 309 -14.74 25.07 -11.13
C GLU A 309 -16.16 24.60 -10.76
N ASP A 310 -16.81 23.81 -11.61
CA ASP A 310 -18.15 23.26 -11.34
C ASP A 310 -18.13 22.19 -10.24
N MET A 311 -17.10 21.33 -10.23
CA MET A 311 -16.92 20.34 -9.17
C MET A 311 -16.54 20.98 -7.84
N ASN A 312 -15.67 21.99 -7.86
CA ASN A 312 -15.32 22.76 -6.68
C ASN A 312 -16.54 23.47 -6.07
N LYS A 313 -17.46 24.00 -6.89
CA LYS A 313 -18.74 24.54 -6.42
C LYS A 313 -19.61 23.48 -5.74
N LYS A 314 -19.76 22.29 -6.34
CA LYS A 314 -20.51 21.19 -5.72
C LYS A 314 -19.91 20.75 -4.38
N LEU A 315 -18.59 20.62 -4.30
CA LEU A 315 -17.87 20.29 -3.06
C LEU A 315 -18.06 21.37 -1.97
N SER A 316 -18.10 22.65 -2.34
CA SER A 316 -18.44 23.72 -1.39
C SER A 316 -19.86 23.59 -0.85
N THR A 317 -20.84 23.29 -1.72
CA THR A 317 -22.22 23.02 -1.27
C THR A 317 -22.29 21.83 -0.33
N PHE A 318 -21.50 20.78 -0.57
CA PHE A 318 -21.42 19.63 0.34
C PHE A 318 -20.77 19.97 1.68
N SER A 319 -19.74 20.84 1.69
CA SER A 319 -19.07 21.28 2.91
C SER A 319 -20.00 22.09 3.82
N GLU A 320 -20.93 22.85 3.23
CA GLU A 320 -21.97 23.60 3.96
C GLU A 320 -23.04 22.68 4.56
N ASN A 321 -23.42 21.61 3.85
CA ASN A 321 -24.54 20.74 4.22
C ASN A 321 -24.16 19.54 5.12
N CYS A 322 -22.87 19.25 5.31
CA CYS A 322 -22.42 18.04 6.02
C CYS A 322 -21.57 18.40 7.23
N ALA A 323 -21.76 17.78 8.39
CA ALA A 323 -20.89 18.02 9.55
C ALA A 323 -19.49 17.39 9.36
N GLN A 324 -18.46 17.93 10.04
CA GLN A 324 -17.10 17.35 9.94
C GLN A 324 -17.07 15.88 10.39
N ASP A 325 -17.79 15.56 11.48
CA ASP A 325 -17.87 14.20 12.02
C ASP A 325 -18.58 13.23 11.05
N GLU A 326 -19.55 13.71 10.28
CA GLU A 326 -20.23 12.89 9.26
C GLU A 326 -19.28 12.55 8.10
N ILE A 327 -18.43 13.50 7.68
CA ILE A 327 -17.42 13.25 6.63
C ILE A 327 -16.39 12.20 7.10
N ILE A 328 -15.94 12.30 8.35
CA ILE A 328 -15.00 11.33 8.95
C ILE A 328 -15.63 9.94 8.99
N LYS A 329 -16.88 9.82 9.47
CA LYS A 329 -17.61 8.54 9.47
C LYS A 329 -17.74 7.92 8.07
N ILE A 330 -18.10 8.74 7.07
CA ILE A 330 -18.20 8.29 5.68
C ILE A 330 -16.84 7.75 5.20
N LEU A 331 -15.75 8.47 5.49
CA LEU A 331 -14.40 8.03 5.14
C LEU A 331 -14.01 6.71 5.81
N ASP A 332 -14.24 6.56 7.10
CA ASP A 332 -13.88 5.35 7.86
C ASP A 332 -14.62 4.11 7.31
N ILE A 333 -15.92 4.24 7.04
CA ILE A 333 -16.73 3.17 6.47
C ILE A 333 -16.23 2.82 5.06
N ILE A 334 -16.03 3.79 4.18
CA ILE A 334 -15.59 3.53 2.81
C ILE A 334 -14.18 2.91 2.79
N ILE A 335 -13.26 3.37 3.64
CA ILE A 335 -11.90 2.82 3.75
C ILE A 335 -11.94 1.37 4.24
N ALA A 336 -12.76 1.06 5.25
CA ALA A 336 -12.94 -0.30 5.72
C ALA A 336 -13.46 -1.21 4.60
N ARG A 337 -14.53 -0.79 3.91
CA ARG A 337 -15.14 -1.56 2.82
C ARG A 337 -14.26 -1.69 1.58
N ARG A 338 -13.36 -0.73 1.32
CA ARG A 338 -12.35 -0.82 0.24
C ARG A 338 -11.47 -2.07 0.37
N GLY A 339 -11.11 -2.44 1.60
CA GLY A 339 -10.32 -3.66 1.88
C GLY A 339 -11.05 -4.93 1.47
N ASP A 340 -12.37 -4.97 1.72
CA ASP A 340 -13.22 -6.13 1.48
C ASP A 340 -13.49 -6.39 -0.02
N ILE A 341 -13.39 -5.37 -0.89
CA ILE A 341 -13.67 -5.50 -2.34
C ILE A 341 -12.80 -6.57 -3.01
N ASN A 342 -11.56 -6.77 -2.59
CA ASN A 342 -10.69 -7.79 -3.20
C ASN A 342 -10.87 -9.19 -2.57
N ASN A 343 -11.55 -9.28 -1.42
CA ASN A 343 -11.66 -10.51 -0.63
C ASN A 343 -13.00 -11.22 -0.80
N LEU A 344 -13.99 -10.58 -1.40
CA LEU A 344 -15.34 -11.12 -1.58
C LEU A 344 -15.61 -11.52 -3.02
N ASP A 345 -16.38 -12.59 -3.19
CA ASP A 345 -16.84 -13.09 -4.49
C ASP A 345 -17.82 -12.14 -5.20
N ILE A 346 -18.42 -11.21 -4.44
CA ILE A 346 -19.37 -10.21 -4.95
C ILE A 346 -18.75 -8.81 -4.73
N PRO A 347 -18.14 -8.21 -5.76
CA PRO A 347 -17.42 -6.93 -5.63
C PRO A 347 -18.31 -5.71 -5.30
N SER A 348 -19.62 -5.79 -5.58
CA SER A 348 -20.58 -4.70 -5.29
C SER A 348 -21.02 -4.65 -3.82
N LEU A 349 -21.00 -5.79 -3.14
CA LEU A 349 -21.53 -5.95 -1.78
C LEU A 349 -20.87 -5.00 -0.76
N PRO A 350 -19.54 -4.76 -0.75
CA PRO A 350 -18.94 -3.80 0.17
C PRO A 350 -19.49 -2.37 0.03
N LEU A 351 -19.76 -1.92 -1.20
CA LEU A 351 -20.33 -0.59 -1.44
C LEU A 351 -21.80 -0.54 -1.02
N GLU A 352 -22.57 -1.59 -1.30
CA GLU A 352 -23.97 -1.71 -0.84
C GLU A 352 -24.05 -1.67 0.69
N LEU A 353 -23.15 -2.39 1.38
CA LEU A 353 -23.03 -2.37 2.84
C LEU A 353 -22.65 -0.98 3.35
N ALA A 354 -21.71 -0.28 2.69
CA ALA A 354 -21.36 1.09 3.03
C ALA A 354 -22.58 2.03 2.94
N VAL A 355 -23.36 1.92 1.85
CA VAL A 355 -24.58 2.71 1.67
C VAL A 355 -25.61 2.41 2.76
N ALA A 356 -25.81 1.12 3.08
CA ALA A 356 -26.75 0.70 4.11
C ALA A 356 -26.37 1.20 5.52
N GLU A 357 -25.08 1.20 5.84
CA GLU A 357 -24.55 1.65 7.12
C GLU A 357 -24.67 3.18 7.26
N ILE A 358 -24.25 3.93 6.23
CA ILE A 358 -24.29 5.40 6.23
C ILE A 358 -25.73 5.95 6.20
N CYS A 359 -26.61 5.34 5.39
CA CYS A 359 -27.98 5.82 5.22
C CYS A 359 -28.97 5.19 6.23
N GLY A 360 -28.58 4.11 6.92
CA GLY A 360 -29.44 3.32 7.79
C GLY A 360 -29.72 3.93 9.18
N GLU A 361 -28.85 4.81 9.67
CA GLU A 361 -28.92 5.39 11.02
C GLU A 361 -30.21 6.20 11.30
N ASN A 362 -30.97 6.60 10.27
CA ASN A 362 -32.21 7.38 10.43
C ASN A 362 -33.45 6.55 10.85
N ARG A 363 -33.35 5.22 10.96
CA ARG A 363 -34.48 4.37 11.39
C ARG A 363 -34.61 4.26 12.91
N GLU A 364 -33.54 4.45 13.68
CA GLU A 364 -33.59 4.35 15.14
C GLU A 364 -34.20 5.62 15.76
N THR A 365 -33.80 6.81 15.29
CA THR A 365 -34.30 8.11 15.80
C THR A 365 -35.78 8.38 15.50
N LYS A 366 -36.36 7.78 14.43
CA LYS A 366 -37.81 7.85 14.14
C LYS A 366 -38.64 6.79 14.86
N ARG A 367 -38.04 5.69 15.32
CA ARG A 367 -38.74 4.66 16.12
C ARG A 367 -38.86 5.09 17.57
N GLU A 368 -37.81 5.67 18.15
CA GLU A 368 -37.83 6.16 19.54
C GLU A 368 -38.86 7.27 19.77
N THR A 369 -39.13 8.12 18.78
CA THR A 369 -40.13 9.21 18.86
C THR A 369 -41.58 8.74 18.64
N ALA A 370 -41.80 7.57 18.03
CA ALA A 370 -43.12 6.98 17.84
C ALA A 370 -43.50 6.03 18.99
N GLU A 371 -42.53 5.30 19.55
CA GLU A 371 -42.73 4.38 20.69
C GLU A 371 -42.92 5.12 22.01
N SER A 372 -42.36 6.33 22.16
CA SER A 372 -42.50 7.16 23.36
C SER A 372 -43.88 7.80 23.58
N ARG A 373 -44.83 7.68 22.62
CA ARG A 373 -46.21 8.19 22.78
C ARG A 373 -47.26 7.12 23.08
N ASN A 374 -46.98 5.83 22.89
CA ASN A 374 -48.00 4.78 23.00
C ASN A 374 -47.80 3.75 24.14
N ASN A 375 -46.71 3.80 24.91
CA ASN A 375 -46.48 2.87 26.02
C ASN A 375 -46.47 3.54 27.41
N ALA A 376 -47.48 4.37 27.68
CA ALA A 376 -47.88 4.71 29.05
C ALA A 376 -48.98 3.74 29.52
N LYS A 377 -48.61 2.45 29.63
CA LYS A 377 -49.28 1.33 30.34
C LYS A 377 -48.97 0.03 29.59
N GLU A 378 -47.87 -0.62 29.96
CA GLU A 378 -47.78 -2.07 30.24
C GLU A 378 -46.29 -2.46 30.33
N GLU A 379 -45.95 -2.96 31.52
CA GLU A 379 -44.85 -3.87 31.86
C GLU A 379 -43.40 -3.50 31.48
N ASN A 380 -42.68 -3.04 32.50
CA ASN A 380 -41.23 -3.24 32.63
C ASN A 380 -40.88 -4.73 32.54
N LYS A 381 -40.30 -5.15 31.40
CA LYS A 381 -39.41 -6.32 31.32
C LYS A 381 -38.02 -5.88 30.87
N THR A 382 -37.30 -5.33 31.83
CA THR A 382 -35.85 -5.31 31.87
C THR A 382 -35.38 -6.77 31.87
N ILE A 383 -34.70 -7.25 30.81
CA ILE A 383 -33.85 -8.43 30.96
C ILE A 383 -32.56 -7.93 31.62
N GLY A 384 -32.66 -7.67 32.91
CA GLY A 384 -31.51 -7.71 33.80
C GLY A 384 -31.28 -9.16 34.18
N TYR A 385 -30.11 -9.71 33.88
CA TYR A 385 -29.65 -10.83 34.69
C TYR A 385 -29.27 -10.26 36.06
N GLN A 386 -30.07 -10.60 37.07
CA GLN A 386 -29.73 -10.35 38.46
C GLN A 386 -28.43 -11.09 38.78
N VAL A 387 -27.35 -10.35 39.03
CA VAL A 387 -26.18 -10.90 39.72
C VAL A 387 -26.59 -11.08 41.18
N SER A 388 -26.91 -12.31 41.57
CA SER A 388 -27.14 -12.69 42.96
C SER A 388 -26.03 -13.64 43.43
N ASN A 389 -24.97 -13.06 44.00
CA ASN A 389 -24.25 -13.50 45.21
C ASN A 389 -22.85 -12.87 45.25
N SER A 390 -22.74 -11.70 45.88
CA SER A 390 -21.46 -11.01 46.12
C SER A 390 -20.52 -11.76 47.08
N GLY A 391 -21.00 -12.81 47.75
CA GLY A 391 -20.21 -13.69 48.62
C GLY A 391 -19.43 -14.76 47.85
N ASP A 392 -20.05 -15.42 46.87
CA ASP A 392 -19.43 -16.53 46.11
C ASP A 392 -18.35 -16.05 45.13
N ILE A 393 -18.51 -14.85 44.55
CA ILE A 393 -17.52 -14.27 43.61
C ILE A 393 -16.20 -13.96 44.34
N LYS A 394 -16.26 -13.46 45.58
CA LYS A 394 -15.06 -13.18 46.39
C LYS A 394 -14.32 -14.45 46.80
N GLU A 395 -15.06 -15.54 47.06
CA GLU A 395 -14.46 -16.85 47.33
C GLU A 395 -13.76 -17.41 46.09
N ILE A 396 -14.39 -17.26 44.91
CA ILE A 396 -13.80 -17.67 43.63
C ILE A 396 -12.56 -16.82 43.29
N GLU A 397 -12.61 -15.50 43.44
CA GLU A 397 -11.45 -14.61 43.26
C GLU A 397 -10.29 -14.95 44.22
N SER A 398 -10.57 -15.34 45.46
CA SER A 398 -9.54 -15.66 46.45
C SER A 398 -8.74 -16.93 46.16
N ARG A 399 -9.36 -17.91 45.47
CA ARG A 399 -8.72 -19.17 45.06
C ARG A 399 -8.36 -19.20 43.57
N TRP A 400 -8.58 -18.10 42.86
CA TRP A 400 -8.24 -17.94 41.44
C TRP A 400 -6.76 -18.20 41.12
N PRO A 401 -5.78 -17.81 41.97
CA PRO A 401 -4.38 -18.14 41.75
C PRO A 401 -4.09 -19.65 41.73
N GLU A 402 -4.80 -20.44 42.54
CA GLU A 402 -4.65 -21.91 42.62
C GLU A 402 -5.14 -22.60 41.33
N ILE A 403 -6.17 -22.03 40.69
CA ILE A 403 -6.66 -22.48 39.38
C ILE A 403 -5.59 -22.23 38.30
N LEU A 404 -4.98 -21.04 38.31
CA LEU A 404 -3.95 -20.68 37.33
C LEU A 404 -2.72 -21.59 37.42
N GLU A 405 -2.37 -22.08 38.62
CA GLU A 405 -1.31 -23.07 38.78
C GLU A 405 -1.72 -24.47 38.30
N LYS A 406 -2.88 -24.99 38.70
CA LYS A 406 -3.35 -26.33 38.29
C LYS A 406 -3.62 -26.47 36.79
N ILE A 407 -3.94 -25.36 36.11
CA ILE A 407 -4.11 -25.34 34.64
C ILE A 407 -2.76 -25.40 33.91
N LYS A 408 -1.67 -24.87 34.49
CA LYS A 408 -0.33 -24.95 33.87
C LYS A 408 0.09 -26.41 33.62
N ASP A 409 -0.28 -27.33 34.51
CA ASP A 409 0.05 -28.76 34.39
C ASP A 409 -0.69 -29.46 33.23
N HIS A 410 -1.76 -28.85 32.70
CA HIS A 410 -2.60 -29.43 31.65
C HIS A 410 -2.47 -28.70 30.30
N ASN A 411 -2.21 -27.39 30.31
CA ASN A 411 -2.00 -26.59 29.10
C ASN A 411 -1.28 -25.28 29.42
N HIS A 412 -0.09 -25.06 28.85
CA HIS A 412 0.72 -23.86 29.10
C HIS A 412 0.11 -22.54 28.58
N SER A 413 -0.82 -22.60 27.61
CA SER A 413 -1.38 -21.41 26.96
C SER A 413 -2.63 -20.84 27.64
N LEU A 414 -3.43 -21.68 28.32
CA LEU A 414 -4.70 -21.30 28.95
C LEU A 414 -4.55 -20.35 30.17
N PRO A 415 -3.53 -20.47 31.04
CA PRO A 415 -3.35 -19.57 32.18
C PRO A 415 -3.14 -18.12 31.74
N PHE A 416 -2.46 -17.90 30.60
CA PHE A 416 -2.27 -16.56 30.05
C PHE A 416 -3.60 -15.95 29.58
N VAL A 417 -4.43 -16.75 28.90
CA VAL A 417 -5.76 -16.33 28.45
C VAL A 417 -6.67 -16.01 29.63
N LEU A 418 -6.61 -16.80 30.70
CA LEU A 418 -7.38 -16.56 31.92
C LEU A 418 -6.88 -15.37 32.75
N LYS A 419 -5.57 -15.10 32.78
CA LYS A 419 -5.01 -13.87 33.37
C LYS A 419 -5.52 -12.61 32.66
N MET A 420 -5.82 -12.72 31.36
CA MET A 420 -6.41 -11.66 30.55
C MET A 420 -7.95 -11.63 30.60
N SER A 421 -8.55 -12.36 31.54
CA SER A 421 -10.01 -12.42 31.74
C SER A 421 -10.38 -12.11 33.19
N LYS A 422 -11.59 -11.61 33.42
CA LYS A 422 -12.08 -11.31 34.78
C LYS A 422 -13.45 -11.94 35.03
N PRO A 423 -13.66 -12.66 36.15
CA PRO A 423 -14.99 -13.12 36.52
C PRO A 423 -15.88 -11.92 36.87
N ILE A 424 -17.02 -11.80 36.19
CA ILE A 424 -18.00 -10.70 36.40
C ILE A 424 -19.24 -11.20 37.13
N GLY A 425 -19.53 -12.50 37.06
CA GLY A 425 -20.73 -13.07 37.67
C GLY A 425 -20.62 -14.57 37.87
N PHE A 426 -21.28 -15.07 38.91
CA PHE A 426 -21.45 -16.49 39.16
C PHE A 426 -22.89 -16.76 39.61
N ASP A 427 -23.55 -17.69 38.94
CA ASP A 427 -24.97 -18.04 39.15
C ASP A 427 -25.11 -19.45 39.75
N GLY A 428 -24.18 -19.85 40.61
CA GLY A 428 -24.17 -21.18 41.27
C GLY A 428 -23.72 -22.35 40.39
N THR A 429 -23.99 -22.29 39.07
CA THR A 429 -23.60 -23.32 38.08
C THR A 429 -22.77 -22.74 36.92
N ASN A 430 -22.96 -21.46 36.59
CA ASN A 430 -22.26 -20.80 35.48
C ASN A 430 -21.38 -19.67 36.00
N LEU A 431 -20.09 -19.69 35.62
CA LEU A 431 -19.14 -18.60 35.82
C LEU A 431 -19.05 -17.77 34.54
N ILE A 432 -19.29 -16.46 34.65
CA ILE A 432 -19.27 -15.52 33.54
C ILE A 432 -17.93 -14.77 33.56
N LEU A 433 -17.14 -14.92 32.50
CA LEU A 433 -15.85 -14.26 32.31
C LEU A 433 -15.94 -13.14 31.26
N ALA A 434 -15.48 -11.94 31.63
CA ALA A 434 -15.17 -10.86 30.70
C ALA A 434 -13.85 -11.14 30.01
N ILE A 435 -13.80 -11.00 28.69
CA ILE A 435 -12.59 -11.16 27.89
C ILE A 435 -12.43 -9.95 26.96
N LYS A 436 -11.22 -9.41 26.90
CA LYS A 436 -10.91 -8.22 26.10
C LYS A 436 -10.82 -8.49 24.58
N PHE A 437 -10.31 -9.66 24.18
CA PHE A 437 -10.05 -9.98 22.78
C PHE A 437 -10.85 -11.20 22.30
N LYS A 438 -11.47 -11.09 21.12
CA LYS A 438 -12.29 -12.15 20.51
C LYS A 438 -11.52 -13.46 20.26
N LEU A 439 -10.22 -13.38 19.91
CA LEU A 439 -9.34 -14.55 19.73
C LEU A 439 -9.15 -15.36 21.02
N HIS A 440 -9.21 -14.71 22.19
CA HIS A 440 -9.11 -15.36 23.50
C HIS A 440 -10.41 -16.04 23.90
N GLN A 441 -11.55 -15.46 23.50
CA GLN A 441 -12.85 -16.11 23.64
C GLN A 441 -12.88 -17.42 22.84
N GLU A 442 -12.50 -17.39 21.56
CA GLU A 442 -12.50 -18.61 20.72
C GLU A 442 -11.66 -19.75 21.31
N LYS A 443 -10.51 -19.43 21.92
CA LYS A 443 -9.66 -20.43 22.62
C LYS A 443 -10.31 -20.99 23.88
N LEU A 444 -11.01 -20.17 24.67
CA LEU A 444 -11.73 -20.62 25.87
C LEU A 444 -13.03 -21.36 25.53
N GLU A 445 -13.57 -21.13 24.33
CA GLU A 445 -14.77 -21.78 23.84
C GLU A 445 -14.52 -23.10 23.11
N ASP A 446 -13.26 -23.42 22.78
CA ASP A 446 -12.85 -24.72 22.26
C ASP A 446 -13.30 -25.85 23.21
N PRO A 447 -14.05 -26.86 22.74
CA PRO A 447 -14.54 -27.97 23.55
C PRO A 447 -13.46 -28.63 24.41
N LYS A 448 -12.24 -28.81 23.88
CA LYS A 448 -11.14 -29.46 24.62
C LYS A 448 -10.70 -28.62 25.82
N ASN A 449 -10.65 -27.30 25.64
CA ASN A 449 -10.25 -26.38 26.70
C ASN A 449 -11.38 -26.17 27.72
N ARG A 450 -12.64 -26.14 27.28
CA ARG A 450 -13.80 -26.13 28.17
C ARG A 450 -13.84 -27.34 29.09
N ASP A 451 -13.54 -28.54 28.58
CA ASP A 451 -13.50 -29.76 29.39
C ASP A 451 -12.38 -29.73 30.43
N ILE A 452 -11.18 -29.29 30.05
CA ILE A 452 -10.04 -29.13 30.98
C ILE A 452 -10.40 -28.12 32.08
N LEU A 453 -10.97 -26.97 31.71
CA LEU A 453 -11.36 -25.94 32.65
C LEU A 453 -12.45 -26.41 33.61
N THR A 454 -13.46 -27.12 33.10
CA THR A 454 -14.56 -27.67 33.92
C THR A 454 -14.02 -28.72 34.91
N ASN A 455 -13.10 -29.58 34.48
CA ASN A 455 -12.49 -30.59 35.34
C ASN A 455 -11.59 -29.97 36.43
N VAL A 456 -10.79 -28.95 36.09
CA VAL A 456 -9.96 -28.25 37.07
C VAL A 456 -10.82 -27.48 38.06
N LEU A 457 -11.85 -26.76 37.60
CA LEU A 457 -12.79 -26.06 38.48
C LEU A 457 -13.53 -27.02 39.42
N LYS A 458 -13.93 -28.20 38.92
CA LYS A 458 -14.53 -29.27 39.74
C LYS A 458 -13.57 -29.76 40.82
N SER A 459 -12.28 -29.90 40.51
CA SER A 459 -11.27 -30.35 41.48
C SER A 459 -10.98 -29.32 42.58
N VAL A 460 -11.07 -28.03 42.28
CA VAL A 460 -10.73 -26.93 43.21
C VAL A 460 -11.92 -26.54 44.08
N TYR A 461 -13.12 -26.47 43.50
CA TYR A 461 -14.33 -26.01 44.20
C TYR A 461 -15.29 -27.14 44.59
N ASN A 462 -15.00 -28.38 44.20
CA ASN A 462 -15.83 -29.56 44.44
C ASN A 462 -17.30 -29.37 43.99
N ARG A 463 -17.49 -28.63 42.89
CA ARG A 463 -18.77 -28.30 42.25
C ARG A 463 -18.62 -28.30 40.74
N ASP A 464 -19.65 -28.71 40.02
CA ASP A 464 -19.68 -28.63 38.55
C ASP A 464 -19.95 -27.19 38.12
N ILE A 465 -18.91 -26.52 37.61
CA ILE A 465 -18.96 -25.11 37.17
C ILE A 465 -18.71 -25.04 35.67
N LEU A 466 -19.65 -24.44 34.94
CA LEU A 466 -19.55 -24.19 33.50
C LEU A 466 -19.09 -22.76 33.22
N ILE A 467 -18.26 -22.56 32.21
CA ILE A 467 -17.74 -21.24 31.84
C ILE A 467 -18.57 -20.64 30.69
N LYS A 468 -19.04 -19.41 30.89
CA LYS A 468 -19.60 -18.54 29.85
C LYS A 468 -18.70 -17.33 29.68
N THR A 469 -18.49 -16.94 28.43
CA THR A 469 -17.55 -15.88 28.03
C THR A 469 -18.31 -14.73 27.40
N GLN A 470 -17.94 -13.50 27.74
CA GLN A 470 -18.49 -12.27 27.18
C GLN A 470 -17.34 -11.35 26.74
N VAL A 471 -17.42 -10.84 25.52
CA VAL A 471 -16.43 -9.88 25.00
C VAL A 471 -16.78 -8.49 25.50
N ASP A 472 -15.82 -7.84 26.14
CA ASP A 472 -15.89 -6.44 26.52
C ASP A 472 -14.59 -5.76 26.10
N GLU A 473 -14.64 -5.03 24.99
CA GLU A 473 -13.48 -4.34 24.40
C GLU A 473 -13.02 -3.14 25.25
N SER A 474 -13.84 -2.70 26.22
CA SER A 474 -13.52 -1.59 27.13
C SER A 474 -12.80 -2.01 28.42
N LEU A 475 -12.52 -3.32 28.59
CA LEU A 475 -11.92 -3.86 29.82
C LEU A 475 -10.49 -3.32 30.07
N GLN A 476 -10.28 -2.64 31.20
CA GLN A 476 -8.96 -2.26 31.71
C GLN A 476 -8.42 -3.37 32.62
N ILE A 477 -7.27 -3.96 32.24
CA ILE A 477 -6.61 -5.03 33.00
C ILE A 477 -5.34 -4.44 33.62
N GLU A 478 -5.30 -4.36 34.95
CA GLU A 478 -4.05 -4.07 35.68
C GLU A 478 -3.23 -5.36 35.74
N ILE A 479 -2.20 -5.47 34.88
CA ILE A 479 -1.18 -6.51 35.01
C ILE A 479 -0.31 -6.10 36.20
N ARG A 480 -0.44 -6.80 37.34
CA ARG A 480 0.54 -6.66 38.42
C ARG A 480 1.82 -7.38 37.99
N ASP A 481 2.84 -6.60 37.66
CA ASP A 481 4.21 -7.05 37.41
C ASP A 481 4.78 -7.71 38.67
N THR A 482 4.62 -9.03 38.77
CA THR A 482 5.57 -9.91 39.44
C THR A 482 5.56 -11.21 38.66
N ASP A 483 6.48 -11.30 37.70
CA ASP A 483 7.32 -12.46 37.39
C ASP A 483 7.87 -12.27 35.98
N GLU A 484 9.04 -11.61 35.89
CA GLU A 484 9.94 -11.73 34.75
C GLU A 484 10.18 -13.23 34.50
N VAL A 485 9.76 -13.73 33.35
CA VAL A 485 10.32 -14.96 32.79
C VAL A 485 10.55 -14.74 31.31
N ASP A 486 11.83 -14.79 30.96
CA ASP A 486 12.40 -14.81 29.63
C ASP A 486 11.59 -15.63 28.63
N VAL A 487 11.33 -15.06 27.45
CA VAL A 487 10.88 -15.81 26.28
C VAL A 487 11.95 -15.69 25.20
N GLU A 488 13.11 -16.30 25.45
CA GLU A 488 13.89 -16.93 24.39
C GLU A 488 13.50 -18.42 24.36
N GLY A 489 12.97 -18.91 23.24
CA GLY A 489 12.81 -20.35 23.04
C GLY A 489 11.66 -20.75 22.13
N GLU A 490 12.04 -21.26 20.95
CA GLU A 490 11.37 -22.35 20.23
C GLU A 490 10.01 -22.05 19.54
N PHE A 491 10.09 -21.55 18.31
CA PHE A 491 9.22 -22.05 17.24
C PHE A 491 10.01 -23.06 16.41
N GLY A 492 9.80 -24.34 16.72
CA GLY A 492 10.26 -25.48 15.94
C GLY A 492 9.06 -26.28 15.44
N GLU A 493 9.14 -26.61 14.14
CA GLU A 493 8.28 -27.44 13.27
C GLU A 493 6.99 -26.83 12.68
#